data_AF-A0A250XRB7-F1
#
_entry.id   AF-A0A250XRB7-F1
#
_cell.length_a   1.000
_cell.length_b   1.000
_cell.length_c   1.000
_cell.angle_alpha   90.00
_cell.angle_beta   90.00
_cell.angle_gamma   90.00
#
_symmetry.space_group_name_H-M   'P 1'
#
loop_
_entity.id
_entity.type
_entity.pdbx_description
1 polymer ?
#
loop_
_entity_poly.entity_id
_entity_poly.type
_entity_poly.pdbx_seq_one_letter_code
_entity_poly.pdbx_strand_id
1 'polypeptide(L)'
;MDFNEDGSVKDPAAFRALIRGDKEKLDSINSDAEIAAIVLGDDDDALQSLLKALFTEEVKRIEKFRSRMAERTIDAQRASATIPRDTVQLYKQLSEAGLQYGPAFRLLRNVHVPE
;
A
#
# COMPACT_ATOMS: atom_id res chain seq x y z
N MET A 1 11.06 -22.54 5.48
CA MET A 1 11.49 -22.04 4.15
C MET A 1 12.22 -20.76 4.45
N ASP A 2 13.54 -20.77 4.30
CA ASP A 2 14.39 -19.71 4.81
C ASP A 2 14.63 -18.66 3.73
N PHE A 3 14.10 -17.47 3.97
CA PHE A 3 14.39 -16.27 3.19
C PHE A 3 15.45 -15.44 3.93
N ASN A 4 16.28 -14.73 3.17
CA ASN A 4 17.16 -13.70 3.69
C ASN A 4 16.40 -12.38 3.88
N GLU A 5 17.01 -11.42 4.57
CA GLU A 5 16.42 -10.10 4.83
C GLU A 5 16.11 -9.31 3.54
N ASP A 6 16.82 -9.60 2.45
CA ASP A 6 16.62 -9.00 1.12
C ASP A 6 15.49 -9.66 0.30
N GLY A 7 14.81 -10.68 0.85
CA GLY A 7 13.78 -11.45 0.15
C GLY A 7 14.31 -12.55 -0.79
N SER A 8 15.63 -12.73 -0.86
CA SER A 8 16.25 -13.87 -1.55
C SER A 8 16.04 -15.18 -0.79
N VAL A 9 16.02 -16.32 -1.48
CA VAL A 9 15.89 -17.64 -0.85
C VAL A 9 17.27 -18.20 -0.54
N LYS A 10 17.49 -18.78 0.65
CA LYS A 10 18.78 -19.40 1.01
C LYS A 10 19.14 -20.57 0.09
N ASP A 11 18.15 -21.38 -0.30
CA ASP A 11 18.31 -22.54 -1.18
C ASP A 11 17.39 -22.44 -2.42
N PRO A 12 17.86 -21.86 -3.54
CA PRO A 12 17.06 -21.71 -4.76
C PRO A 12 16.60 -23.07 -5.33
N ALA A 13 17.45 -24.10 -5.28
CA ALA A 13 17.10 -25.44 -5.73
C ALA A 13 15.99 -26.09 -4.88
N ALA A 14 16.02 -25.90 -3.55
CA ALA A 14 14.98 -26.41 -2.66
C ALA A 14 13.64 -25.68 -2.87
N PHE A 15 13.69 -24.38 -3.19
CA PHE A 15 12.53 -23.58 -3.56
C PHE A 15 11.86 -24.09 -4.83
N ARG A 16 12.66 -24.36 -5.88
CA ARG A 16 12.15 -24.97 -7.12
C ARG A 16 11.57 -26.35 -6.90
N ALA A 17 12.22 -27.19 -6.10
CA ALA A 17 11.71 -28.52 -5.77
C ALA A 17 10.36 -28.45 -5.04
N LEU A 18 10.20 -27.47 -4.13
CA LEU A 18 8.95 -27.26 -3.42
C LEU A 18 7.83 -26.75 -4.35
N ILE A 19 8.14 -25.81 -5.25
CA ILE A 19 7.18 -25.33 -6.25
C ILE A 19 6.79 -26.48 -7.18
N ARG A 20 7.75 -27.26 -7.67
CA ARG A 20 7.50 -28.41 -8.56
C ARG A 20 6.66 -29.51 -7.87
N GLY A 21 6.72 -29.61 -6.56
CA GLY A 21 5.91 -30.53 -5.75
C GLY A 21 4.50 -30.05 -5.42
N ASP A 22 4.18 -28.77 -5.64
CA ASP A 22 2.95 -28.14 -5.19
C ASP A 22 2.09 -27.67 -6.38
N LYS A 23 1.12 -28.50 -6.76
CA LYS A 23 0.32 -28.34 -7.99
C LYS A 23 -0.43 -27.01 -8.06
N GLU A 24 -0.93 -26.52 -6.92
CA GLU A 24 -1.67 -25.25 -6.87
C GLU A 24 -0.75 -24.05 -7.15
N LYS A 25 0.49 -24.08 -6.66
CA LYS A 25 1.48 -23.02 -6.91
C LYS A 25 1.93 -23.03 -8.37
N LEU A 26 2.10 -24.21 -8.96
CA LEU A 26 2.42 -24.35 -10.38
C LEU A 26 1.33 -23.77 -11.29
N ASP A 27 0.06 -24.03 -10.98
CA ASP A 27 -1.05 -23.49 -11.78
C ASP A 27 -1.11 -21.95 -11.72
N SER A 28 -0.81 -21.38 -10.54
CA SER A 28 -0.73 -19.92 -10.39
C SER A 28 0.46 -19.29 -11.12
N ILE A 29 1.61 -19.98 -11.16
CA ILE A 29 2.82 -19.50 -11.84
C ILE A 29 2.71 -19.67 -13.36
N ASN A 30 2.11 -20.77 -13.83
CA ASN A 30 1.87 -21.02 -15.26
C ASN A 30 0.89 -20.04 -15.89
N SER A 31 0.12 -19.31 -15.08
CA SER A 31 -0.74 -18.24 -15.57
C SER A 31 0.05 -17.06 -16.15
N ASP A 32 1.33 -16.90 -15.75
CA ASP A 32 2.23 -15.87 -16.27
C ASP A 32 3.48 -16.52 -16.92
N ALA A 33 3.51 -16.51 -18.26
CA ALA A 33 4.51 -17.24 -19.04
C ALA A 33 5.96 -16.78 -18.76
N GLU A 34 6.17 -15.50 -18.44
CA GLU A 34 7.48 -14.95 -18.13
C GLU A 34 7.98 -15.40 -16.73
N ILE A 35 7.09 -15.43 -15.73
CA ILE A 35 7.41 -15.87 -14.38
C ILE A 35 7.63 -17.39 -14.36
N ALA A 36 6.80 -18.14 -15.10
CA ALA A 36 6.96 -19.57 -15.27
C ALA A 36 8.31 -19.94 -15.89
N ALA A 37 8.75 -19.22 -16.93
CA ALA A 37 10.04 -19.46 -17.56
C ALA A 37 11.24 -19.24 -16.62
N ILE A 38 11.18 -18.22 -15.76
CA ILE A 38 12.25 -17.89 -14.80
C ILE A 38 12.26 -18.87 -13.61
N VAL A 39 11.08 -19.24 -13.11
CA VAL A 39 10.95 -20.10 -11.92
C VAL A 39 11.20 -21.57 -12.25
N LEU A 40 10.76 -22.04 -13.43
CA LEU A 40 10.92 -23.42 -13.90
C LEU A 40 12.18 -23.64 -14.74
N GLY A 41 12.85 -22.58 -15.19
CA GLY A 41 14.16 -22.63 -15.82
C GLY A 41 15.28 -23.01 -14.85
N ASP A 42 16.49 -23.19 -15.37
CA ASP A 42 17.68 -23.57 -14.59
C ASP A 42 18.51 -22.37 -14.10
N ASP A 43 18.03 -21.13 -14.31
CA ASP A 43 18.79 -19.91 -13.99
C ASP A 43 18.49 -19.41 -12.56
N ASP A 44 19.34 -19.82 -11.61
CA ASP A 44 19.22 -19.45 -10.19
C ASP A 44 19.36 -17.94 -9.96
N ASP A 45 20.16 -17.23 -10.76
CA ASP A 45 20.41 -15.80 -10.60
C ASP A 45 19.20 -14.97 -11.03
N ALA A 46 18.54 -15.37 -12.11
CA ALA A 46 17.29 -14.76 -12.58
C ALA A 46 16.17 -14.92 -11.54
N LEU A 47 16.04 -16.11 -10.94
CA LEU A 47 15.07 -16.38 -9.88
C LEU A 47 15.29 -15.48 -8.65
N GLN A 48 16.53 -15.38 -8.19
CA GLN A 48 16.86 -14.56 -7.02
C GLN A 48 16.63 -13.06 -7.27
N SER A 49 16.94 -12.59 -8.48
CA SER A 49 16.71 -11.19 -8.87
C SER A 49 15.21 -10.85 -8.91
N LEU A 50 14.38 -11.75 -9.44
CA LEU A 50 12.93 -11.59 -9.47
C LEU A 50 12.34 -11.57 -8.05
N LEU A 51 12.78 -12.47 -7.17
CA LEU A 51 12.32 -12.52 -5.78
C LEU A 51 12.71 -11.26 -5.00
N LYS A 52 13.93 -10.76 -5.17
CA LYS A 52 14.36 -9.48 -4.59
C LYS A 52 13.49 -8.32 -5.10
N ALA A 53 13.24 -8.25 -6.40
CA ALA A 53 12.40 -7.19 -6.98
C ALA A 53 10.99 -7.21 -6.37
N LEU A 54 10.32 -8.37 -6.38
CA LEU A 54 8.99 -8.54 -5.80
C LEU A 54 8.97 -8.21 -4.30
N PHE A 55 9.99 -8.64 -3.55
CA PHE A 55 10.08 -8.35 -2.13
C PHE A 55 10.22 -6.86 -1.86
N THR A 56 11.07 -6.15 -2.60
CA THR A 56 11.20 -4.70 -2.46
C THR A 56 9.91 -3.95 -2.82
N GLU A 57 9.17 -4.43 -3.83
CA GLU A 57 7.88 -3.86 -4.19
C GLU A 57 6.81 -4.09 -3.11
N GLU A 58 6.73 -5.30 -2.56
CA GLU A 58 5.80 -5.60 -1.47
C GLU A 58 6.14 -4.84 -0.20
N VAL A 59 7.42 -4.72 0.18
CA VAL A 59 7.84 -3.88 1.31
C VAL A 59 7.39 -2.44 1.10
N LYS A 60 7.65 -1.85 -0.08
CA LYS A 60 7.20 -0.49 -0.41
C LYS A 60 5.68 -0.36 -0.37
N ARG A 61 4.94 -1.37 -0.84
CA ARG A 61 3.47 -1.38 -0.82
C ARG A 61 2.94 -1.43 0.61
N ILE A 62 3.47 -2.32 1.45
CA ILE A 62 3.09 -2.45 2.86
C ILE A 62 3.44 -1.16 3.61
N GLU A 63 4.59 -0.56 3.36
CA GLU A 63 4.99 0.71 3.97
C GLU A 63 4.05 1.85 3.57
N LYS A 64 3.74 2.01 2.28
CA LYS A 64 2.73 2.97 1.80
C LYS A 64 1.37 2.73 2.43
N PHE A 65 0.95 1.47 2.54
CA PHE A 65 -0.32 1.11 3.18
C PHE A 65 -0.31 1.46 4.68
N ARG A 66 0.78 1.17 5.39
CA ARG A 66 0.97 1.51 6.81
C ARG A 66 0.98 3.02 7.03
N SER A 67 1.70 3.78 6.22
CA SER A 67 1.70 5.25 6.24
C SER A 67 0.28 5.80 6.03
N ARG A 68 -0.44 5.32 5.00
CA ARG A 68 -1.83 5.70 4.73
C ARG A 68 -2.80 5.32 5.87
N MET A 69 -2.52 4.24 6.59
CA MET A 69 -3.31 3.83 7.76
C MET A 69 -2.96 4.62 9.02
N ALA A 70 -1.70 5.00 9.22
CA ALA A 70 -1.28 5.87 10.30
C ALA A 70 -1.94 7.26 10.18
N GLU A 71 -2.02 7.79 8.95
CA GLU A 71 -2.75 9.03 8.61
C GLU A 71 -4.27 8.96 8.87
N ARG A 72 -4.83 7.75 9.09
CA ARG A 72 -6.25 7.57 9.44
C ARG A 72 -6.52 7.60 10.94
N THR A 73 -5.49 7.66 11.77
CA THR A 73 -5.71 7.85 13.22
C THR A 73 -6.22 9.27 13.47
N ILE A 74 -7.16 9.42 14.39
CA ILE A 74 -7.77 10.73 14.71
C ILE A 74 -6.70 11.73 15.15
N ASP A 75 -5.70 11.26 15.89
CA ASP A 75 -4.61 12.11 16.38
C ASP A 75 -3.66 12.53 15.25
N ALA A 76 -3.35 11.65 14.29
CA ALA A 76 -2.58 12.04 13.11
C ALA A 76 -3.33 13.09 12.27
N GLN A 77 -4.64 12.93 12.10
CA GLN A 77 -5.48 13.92 11.40
C GLN A 77 -5.48 15.27 12.14
N ARG A 78 -5.62 15.27 13.46
CA ARG A 78 -5.53 16.49 14.28
C ARG A 78 -4.15 17.14 14.20
N ALA A 79 -3.08 16.36 14.26
CA ALA A 79 -1.71 16.86 14.16
C ALA A 79 -1.42 17.47 12.77
N SER A 80 -1.99 16.90 11.71
CA SER A 80 -1.84 17.43 10.35
C SER A 80 -2.67 18.70 10.11
N ALA A 81 -3.81 18.87 10.79
CA ALA A 81 -4.71 20.01 10.61
C ALA A 81 -4.25 21.22 11.44
N THR A 82 -3.19 21.88 10.98
CA THR A 82 -2.53 22.99 11.70
C THR A 82 -3.14 24.36 11.38
N ILE A 83 -3.78 24.52 10.23
CA ILE A 83 -4.23 25.82 9.74
C ILE A 83 -5.68 26.08 10.17
N PRO A 84 -5.96 27.09 11.00
CA PRO A 84 -7.33 27.43 11.37
C PRO A 84 -8.08 28.01 10.17
N ARG A 85 -9.32 27.57 9.97
CA ARG A 85 -10.21 28.05 8.89
C ARG A 85 -11.33 28.90 9.48
N ASP A 86 -11.56 30.08 8.90
CA ASP A 86 -12.72 30.90 9.26
C ASP A 86 -14.01 30.21 8.85
N THR A 87 -14.86 29.94 9.85
CA THR A 87 -16.14 29.25 9.69
C THR A 87 -17.15 30.08 8.92
N VAL A 88 -17.09 31.42 9.02
CA VAL A 88 -17.99 32.31 8.28
C VAL A 88 -17.69 32.24 6.78
N GLN A 89 -16.41 32.32 6.40
CA GLN A 89 -16.00 32.14 5.01
C GLN A 89 -16.28 30.74 4.49
N LEU A 90 -16.09 29.70 5.32
CA LEU A 90 -16.43 28.32 4.95
C LEU A 90 -17.90 28.19 4.56
N TYR A 91 -18.83 28.68 5.40
CA TYR A 91 -20.25 28.61 5.08
C TYR A 91 -20.63 29.49 3.88
N LYS A 92 -19.91 30.58 3.63
CA LYS A 92 -20.08 31.38 2.42
C LYS A 92 -19.69 30.58 1.17
N GLN A 93 -18.52 29.94 1.17
CA GLN A 93 -18.05 29.08 0.07
C GLN A 93 -19.00 27.89 -0.17
N LEU A 94 -19.51 27.28 0.91
CA LEU A 94 -20.51 26.22 0.80
C LEU A 94 -21.82 26.74 0.19
N SER A 95 -22.26 27.94 0.55
CA SER A 95 -23.46 28.55 -0.03
C SER A 95 -23.30 28.88 -1.52
N GLU A 96 -22.11 29.32 -1.94
CA GLU A 96 -21.75 29.55 -3.34
C GLU A 96 -21.75 28.23 -4.14
N ALA A 97 -21.38 27.12 -3.51
CA ALA A 97 -21.48 25.77 -4.07
C ALA A 97 -22.91 25.17 -4.02
N GLY A 98 -23.90 25.93 -3.56
CA GLY A 98 -25.31 25.50 -3.47
C GLY A 98 -25.70 24.79 -2.18
N LEU A 99 -24.78 24.65 -1.21
CA LEU A 99 -25.03 24.05 0.10
C LEU A 99 -25.44 25.13 1.11
N GLN A 100 -26.73 25.45 1.14
CA GLN A 100 -27.29 26.46 2.05
C GLN A 100 -27.67 25.86 3.41
N TYR A 101 -26.75 25.96 4.38
CA TYR A 101 -27.04 25.56 5.77
C TYR A 101 -27.80 26.65 6.52
N GLY A 102 -28.90 26.29 7.19
CA GLY A 102 -29.64 27.17 8.10
C GLY A 102 -28.98 27.32 9.48
N PRO A 103 -29.44 28.26 10.34
CA PRO A 103 -28.82 28.53 11.64
C PRO A 103 -28.68 27.32 12.56
N ALA A 104 -29.65 26.40 12.53
CA ALA A 104 -29.62 25.16 13.31
C ALA A 104 -28.49 24.20 12.89
N PHE A 105 -27.98 24.32 11.66
CA PHE A 105 -26.96 23.43 11.08
C PHE A 105 -25.57 24.09 10.99
N ARG A 106 -25.44 25.37 11.36
CA ARG A 106 -24.17 26.11 11.36
C ARG A 106 -23.43 26.00 12.70
N LEU A 107 -23.09 24.78 13.11
CA LEU A 107 -22.54 24.49 14.44
C LEU A 107 -21.01 24.37 14.47
N LEU A 108 -20.33 24.44 13.32
CA LEU A 108 -18.88 24.36 13.24
C LEU A 108 -18.23 25.62 13.83
N ARG A 109 -17.29 25.44 14.76
CA ARG A 109 -16.55 26.54 15.43
C ARG A 109 -15.04 26.46 15.24
N ASN A 110 -14.46 25.28 15.46
CA ASN A 110 -13.02 25.06 15.46
C ASN A 110 -12.64 24.16 14.28
N VAL A 111 -12.65 24.72 13.07
CA VAL A 111 -12.29 23.98 11.85
C VAL A 111 -10.82 24.23 11.56
N HIS A 112 -10.06 23.16 11.37
CA HIS A 112 -8.68 23.22 10.94
C HIS A 112 -8.49 22.34 9.71
N VAL A 113 -7.56 22.74 8.85
CA VAL A 113 -7.22 22.02 7.62
C VAL A 113 -5.72 21.74 7.57
N PRO A 114 -5.30 20.65 6.91
CA PRO A 114 -3.90 20.40 6.64
C PRO A 114 -3.34 21.42 5.63
N GLU A 115 -2.03 21.60 5.65
CA GLU A 115 -1.27 22.40 4.68
C GLU A 115 -1.32 21.81 3.26
#